data_AF-A0A1Y6LEV2-F1
#
_entry.id   AF-A0A1Y6LEV2-F1
#
_cell.length_a   1.000
_cell.length_b   1.000
_cell.length_c   1.000
_cell.angle_alpha   90.00
_cell.angle_beta   90.00
_cell.angle_gamma   90.00
#
_symmetry.space_group_name_H-M   'P 1'
#
loop_
_entity.id
_entity.type
_entity.pdbx_description
1 polymer ?
#
loop_
_entity_poly.entity_id
_entity_poly.type
_entity_poly.pdbx_seq_one_letter_code
_entity_poly.pdbx_strand_id
1 'polypeptide(L)'
;MAVDTLGFKDIAFELSVLDCGNNRERWDGAGDESDHTCQHPNITSYSGALCDERHAALGHIRIHLLNKREMDSQGINRMWEESRAYDAVHRGMMGSVENFISNEEFPCNREGNFAEAHSIVFIEEVCIIPERRGHDLGLHAVCMALIKVGVGQNAVVLLQAGSVGECPTSISKASERLTAHWMRLGFEAWSPSDDAWLCLSLQDEKFGLEVMHRRTTGPDVKSSKAAALS
;
A
#
# COMPACT_ATOMS: atom_id res chain seq x y z
N MET A 1 -27.95 11.77 -18.74
CA MET A 1 -26.50 11.60 -18.98
C MET A 1 -26.17 10.16 -18.60
N ALA A 2 -25.71 9.36 -19.55
CA ALA A 2 -25.29 7.99 -19.26
C ALA A 2 -23.99 8.04 -18.47
N VAL A 3 -23.96 7.45 -17.28
CA VAL A 3 -22.73 7.24 -16.52
C VAL A 3 -22.10 5.98 -17.10
N ASP A 4 -21.10 6.15 -17.96
CA ASP A 4 -20.28 5.03 -18.44
C ASP A 4 -19.64 4.37 -17.22
N THR A 5 -20.10 3.15 -16.94
CA THR A 5 -19.54 2.30 -15.91
C THR A 5 -18.40 1.53 -16.56
N LEU A 6 -17.19 2.11 -16.52
CA LEU A 6 -15.99 1.34 -16.86
C LEU A 6 -15.92 0.12 -15.93
N GLY A 7 -15.80 -1.06 -16.51
CA GLY A 7 -15.53 -2.27 -15.74
C GLY A 7 -14.06 -2.31 -15.35
N PHE A 8 -13.71 -3.03 -14.27
CA PHE A 8 -12.30 -3.24 -13.89
C PHE A 8 -11.48 -3.99 -14.95
N LYS A 9 -12.11 -4.60 -15.95
CA LYS A 9 -11.46 -5.27 -17.09
C LYS A 9 -10.74 -4.28 -18.02
N ASP A 10 -11.10 -3.01 -17.93
CA ASP A 10 -10.71 -1.96 -18.86
C ASP A 10 -9.58 -1.09 -18.26
N ILE A 11 -9.00 -1.55 -17.14
CA ILE A 11 -7.95 -0.86 -16.39
C ILE A 11 -6.63 -1.61 -16.53
N ALA A 12 -5.65 -0.96 -17.15
CA ALA A 12 -4.27 -1.42 -17.17
C ALA A 12 -3.57 -1.03 -15.86
N PHE A 13 -2.77 -1.97 -15.34
CA PHE A 13 -1.92 -1.73 -14.17
C PHE A 13 -0.47 -2.09 -14.49
N GLU A 14 0.40 -1.09 -14.44
CA GLU A 14 1.84 -1.24 -14.67
C GLU A 14 2.57 -1.01 -13.37
N LEU A 15 3.38 -1.98 -12.93
CA LEU A 15 4.17 -1.89 -11.70
C LEU A 15 5.64 -1.84 -12.09
N SER A 16 6.36 -0.84 -11.60
CA SER A 16 7.81 -0.71 -11.73
C SER A 16 8.47 -0.73 -10.36
N VAL A 17 9.69 -1.24 -10.32
CA VAL A 17 10.59 -1.08 -9.17
C VAL A 17 11.12 0.35 -9.20
N LEU A 18 11.11 1.03 -8.06
CA LEU A 18 11.70 2.35 -7.90
C LEU A 18 13.18 2.19 -7.57
N ASP A 19 14.06 2.47 -8.53
CA ASP A 19 15.48 2.64 -8.26
C ASP A 19 15.71 4.01 -7.59
N CYS A 20 16.44 4.01 -6.48
CA CYS A 20 16.61 5.20 -5.63
C CYS A 20 17.31 6.38 -6.32
N GLY A 21 17.92 6.17 -7.49
CA GLY A 21 18.56 7.21 -8.29
C GLY A 21 17.60 8.03 -9.19
N ASN A 22 16.40 7.51 -9.52
CA ASN A 22 15.60 8.08 -10.62
C ASN A 22 14.37 8.90 -10.21
N ASN A 23 14.12 9.11 -8.91
CA ASN A 23 12.99 9.92 -8.46
C ASN A 23 13.25 11.45 -8.49
N ARG A 24 14.40 11.90 -9.03
CA ARG A 24 14.74 13.32 -9.06
C ARG A 24 14.17 14.08 -10.26
N GLU A 25 13.71 13.41 -11.32
CA GLU A 25 13.34 14.09 -12.57
C GLU A 25 12.00 13.65 -13.14
N ARG A 26 10.90 14.24 -12.67
CA ARG A 26 9.77 14.50 -13.58
C ARG A 26 9.01 15.81 -13.37
N TRP A 27 9.39 16.65 -12.40
CA TRP A 27 8.68 17.92 -12.19
C TRP A 27 9.56 19.17 -12.01
N ASP A 28 10.82 19.08 -11.55
CA ASP A 28 11.69 20.27 -11.47
C ASP A 28 13.13 19.91 -11.86
N GLY A 29 13.60 20.47 -12.97
CA GLY A 29 14.92 20.19 -13.53
C GLY A 29 16.06 20.75 -12.69
N ALA A 30 17.01 19.88 -12.31
CA ALA A 30 18.42 20.20 -12.07
C ALA A 30 19.19 18.88 -11.90
N GLY A 31 20.02 18.57 -12.90
CA GLY A 31 20.83 17.36 -12.95
C GLY A 31 21.94 17.32 -11.90
N ASP A 32 22.10 16.13 -11.33
CA ASP A 32 23.34 15.62 -10.76
C ASP A 32 23.28 14.08 -10.84
N GLU A 33 23.88 13.53 -11.90
CA GLU A 33 24.01 12.09 -12.17
C GLU A 33 25.08 11.49 -11.24
N SER A 34 24.72 11.19 -10.00
CA SER A 34 25.44 10.17 -9.22
C SER A 34 24.60 8.90 -9.21
N ASP A 35 25.03 7.95 -10.04
CA ASP A 35 24.43 6.64 -10.28
C ASP A 35 24.65 5.73 -9.05
N HIS A 36 24.02 6.09 -7.94
CA HIS A 36 23.90 5.23 -6.77
C HIS A 36 22.52 4.58 -6.85
N THR A 37 22.45 3.44 -7.53
CA THR A 37 21.34 2.50 -7.35
C THR A 37 21.39 2.06 -5.90
N CYS A 38 20.67 2.75 -5.02
CA CYS A 38 20.56 2.41 -3.60
C CYS A 38 19.61 1.21 -3.45
N GLN A 39 19.87 0.14 -4.20
CA GLN A 39 19.13 -1.11 -4.07
C GLN A 39 19.42 -1.68 -2.69
N HIS A 40 18.37 -1.74 -1.89
CA HIS A 40 18.45 -2.27 -0.55
C HIS A 40 18.09 -3.76 -0.59
N PRO A 41 18.91 -4.65 0.02
CA PRO A 41 18.77 -6.10 -0.18
C PRO A 41 17.42 -6.64 0.32
N ASN A 42 16.87 -6.03 1.36
CA ASN A 42 15.64 -6.48 2.01
C ASN A 42 14.48 -5.47 1.94
N ILE A 43 14.67 -4.34 1.27
CA ILE A 43 13.65 -3.30 1.13
C ILE A 43 13.53 -2.97 -0.35
N THR A 44 12.35 -3.16 -0.93
CA THR A 44 12.10 -2.85 -2.34
C THR A 44 10.91 -1.94 -2.47
N SER A 45 11.10 -0.85 -3.20
CA SER A 45 10.08 0.16 -3.44
C SER A 45 9.46 -0.05 -4.81
N TYR A 46 8.15 0.09 -4.90
CA TYR A 46 7.41 -0.08 -6.15
C TYR A 46 6.49 1.10 -6.38
N SER A 47 6.33 1.46 -7.65
CA SER A 47 5.33 2.41 -8.12
C SER A 47 4.43 1.74 -9.14
N GLY A 48 3.13 1.81 -8.90
CA GLY A 48 2.11 1.29 -9.79
C GLY A 48 1.32 2.42 -10.46
N ALA A 49 1.20 2.41 -11.78
CA ALA A 49 0.32 3.31 -12.52
C ALA A 49 -1.00 2.60 -12.86
N LEU A 50 -2.12 3.28 -12.65
CA LEU A 50 -3.45 2.86 -13.12
C LEU A 50 -3.79 3.66 -14.37
N CYS A 51 -4.13 2.97 -15.45
CA CYS A 51 -4.50 3.59 -16.71
C CYS A 51 -5.80 2.97 -17.25
N ASP A 52 -6.60 3.73 -17.99
CA ASP A 52 -7.71 3.13 -18.76
C ASP A 52 -7.20 2.50 -20.08
N GLU A 53 -8.12 1.94 -20.88
CA GLU A 53 -7.82 1.33 -22.18
C GLU A 53 -7.12 2.26 -23.18
N ARG A 54 -7.28 3.58 -23.01
CA ARG A 54 -6.65 4.60 -23.86
C ARG A 54 -5.32 5.06 -23.28
N HIS A 55 -4.83 4.37 -22.25
CA HIS A 55 -3.65 4.73 -21.47
C HIS A 55 -3.76 6.09 -20.76
N ALA A 56 -4.98 6.59 -20.50
CA ALA A 56 -5.15 7.79 -19.70
C ALA A 56 -4.94 7.47 -18.22
N ALA A 57 -4.13 8.26 -17.52
CA ALA A 57 -3.81 8.06 -16.12
C ALA A 57 -5.07 8.21 -15.24
N LEU A 58 -5.38 7.16 -14.47
CA LEU A 58 -6.47 7.11 -13.49
C LEU A 58 -5.97 7.32 -12.06
N GLY A 59 -4.67 7.08 -11.83
CA GLY A 59 -4.06 7.19 -10.52
C GLY A 59 -2.74 6.45 -10.42
N HIS A 60 -2.22 6.39 -9.21
CA HIS A 60 -1.01 5.64 -8.89
C HIS A 60 -1.02 5.12 -7.45
N ILE A 61 -0.13 4.16 -7.20
CA ILE A 61 0.13 3.61 -5.88
C ILE A 61 1.65 3.51 -5.66
N ARG A 62 2.12 3.81 -4.45
CA ARG A 62 3.49 3.54 -4.02
C ARG A 62 3.48 2.62 -2.82
N ILE A 63 4.30 1.58 -2.89
CA ILE A 63 4.45 0.61 -1.81
C ILE A 63 5.92 0.27 -1.57
N HIS A 64 6.23 -0.10 -0.33
CA HIS A 64 7.52 -0.62 0.08
C HIS A 64 7.33 -2.04 0.63
N LEU A 65 8.10 -2.98 0.10
CA LEU A 65 8.17 -4.33 0.59
C LEU A 65 9.40 -4.48 1.47
N LEU A 66 9.18 -4.86 2.73
CA LEU A 66 10.20 -5.27 3.67
C LEU A 66 10.22 -6.80 3.76
N ASN A 67 11.32 -7.42 3.38
CA ASN A 67 11.52 -8.86 3.51
C ASN A 67 12.00 -9.21 4.92
N LYS A 68 11.05 -9.21 5.87
CA LYS A 68 11.31 -9.49 7.29
C LYS A 68 12.02 -10.82 7.50
N ARG A 69 11.66 -11.87 6.76
CA ARG A 69 12.27 -13.20 6.90
C ARG A 69 13.78 -13.19 6.65
N GLU A 70 14.22 -12.50 5.59
CA GLU A 70 15.64 -12.37 5.27
C GLU A 70 16.35 -11.49 6.30
N MET A 71 15.72 -10.43 6.79
CA MET A 71 16.30 -9.57 7.83
C MET A 71 16.45 -10.27 9.19
N ASP A 72 15.44 -11.03 9.61
CA ASP A 72 15.48 -11.80 10.86
C ASP A 72 16.66 -12.79 10.86
N SER A 73 16.98 -13.38 9.69
CA SER A 73 18.11 -14.29 9.53
C SER A 73 19.49 -13.63 9.69
N GLN A 74 19.56 -12.30 9.50
CA GLN A 74 20.78 -11.50 9.58
C GLN A 74 21.02 -10.89 10.96
N GLY A 75 20.01 -10.97 11.85
CA GLY A 75 20.05 -10.44 13.21
C GLY A 75 19.65 -8.96 13.31
N ILE A 76 19.13 -8.60 14.48
CA ILE A 76 18.46 -7.31 14.74
C ILE A 76 19.33 -6.07 14.42
N ASN A 77 20.64 -6.12 14.70
CA ASN A 77 21.54 -4.99 14.45
C ASN A 77 21.71 -4.70 12.96
N ARG A 78 21.80 -5.75 12.13
CA ARG A 78 21.97 -5.60 10.69
C ARG A 78 20.69 -5.13 10.04
N MET A 79 19.54 -5.61 10.52
CA MET A 79 18.23 -5.09 10.15
C MET A 79 18.13 -3.57 10.40
N TRP A 80 18.65 -3.08 11.54
CA TRP A 80 18.61 -1.66 11.90
C TRP A 80 19.56 -0.79 11.07
N GLU A 81 20.72 -1.32 10.71
CA GLU A 81 21.66 -0.63 9.79
C GLU A 81 21.04 -0.47 8.41
N GLU A 82 20.35 -1.51 7.96
CA GLU A 82 19.63 -1.59 6.70
C GLU A 82 18.47 -0.57 6.63
N SER A 83 17.57 -0.56 7.61
CA SER A 83 16.50 0.44 7.69
C SER A 83 17.03 1.88 7.71
N ARG A 84 18.09 2.14 8.50
CA ARG A 84 18.73 3.46 8.57
C ARG A 84 19.37 3.89 7.25
N ALA A 85 20.02 2.96 6.55
CA ALA A 85 20.61 3.23 5.23
C ALA A 85 19.51 3.59 4.21
N TYR A 86 18.38 2.88 4.27
CA TYR A 86 17.23 3.19 3.43
C TYR A 86 16.64 4.58 3.74
N ASP A 87 16.45 4.91 5.02
CA ASP A 87 15.88 6.18 5.46
C ASP A 87 16.70 7.41 5.11
N ALA A 88 18.04 7.28 5.15
CA ALA A 88 18.95 8.36 4.78
C ALA A 88 18.70 8.86 3.35
N VAL A 89 18.20 8.00 2.47
CA VAL A 89 17.87 8.30 1.07
C VAL A 89 16.40 8.65 0.88
N HIS A 90 15.50 8.07 1.70
CA HIS A 90 14.04 8.14 1.52
C HIS A 90 13.30 8.95 2.60
N ARG A 91 13.97 9.93 3.22
CA ARG A 91 13.40 10.89 4.19
C ARG A 91 12.72 10.23 5.42
N GLY A 92 13.28 9.14 5.95
CA GLY A 92 12.81 8.58 7.23
C GLY A 92 11.50 7.78 7.19
N MET A 93 11.07 7.34 6.00
CA MET A 93 9.79 6.63 5.85
C MET A 93 9.77 5.24 6.49
N MET A 94 10.87 4.47 6.38
CA MET A 94 10.94 3.15 7.00
C MET A 94 11.18 3.23 8.51
N GLY A 95 11.85 4.28 8.99
CA GLY A 95 12.02 4.55 10.41
C GLY A 95 10.69 4.80 11.12
N SER A 96 9.69 5.34 10.42
CA SER A 96 8.34 5.49 10.98
C SER A 96 7.64 4.13 11.13
N VAL A 97 7.78 3.25 10.13
CA VAL A 97 7.25 1.87 10.18
C VAL A 97 7.97 1.05 11.27
N GLU A 98 9.30 1.15 11.34
CA GLU A 98 10.11 0.47 12.37
C GLU A 98 9.76 0.96 13.77
N ASN A 99 9.64 2.28 13.94
CA ASN A 99 9.27 2.90 15.21
C ASN A 99 7.88 2.42 15.66
N PHE A 100 6.92 2.36 14.75
CA PHE A 100 5.60 1.82 15.03
C PHE A 100 5.66 0.35 15.46
N ILE A 101 6.39 -0.51 14.73
CA ILE A 101 6.48 -1.94 15.06
C ILE A 101 7.24 -2.18 16.38
N SER A 102 8.26 -1.38 16.68
CA SER A 102 9.17 -1.62 17.80
C SER A 102 8.71 -1.00 19.12
N ASN A 103 7.94 0.08 19.07
CA ASN A 103 7.59 0.87 20.25
C ASN A 103 6.10 0.82 20.61
N GLU A 104 5.25 0.26 19.76
CA GLU A 104 3.83 0.12 20.06
C GLU A 104 3.50 -1.19 20.77
N GLU A 105 2.46 -1.15 21.60
CA GLU A 105 1.88 -2.34 22.22
C GLU A 105 0.77 -2.89 21.33
N PHE A 106 0.88 -4.16 20.97
CA PHE A 106 -0.14 -4.84 20.18
C PHE A 106 -0.92 -5.84 21.05
N PRO A 107 -2.23 -5.99 20.83
CA PRO A 107 -2.98 -7.13 21.39
C PRO A 107 -2.30 -8.45 21.00
N CYS A 108 -2.28 -9.45 21.88
CA CYS A 108 -1.49 -10.68 21.69
C CYS A 108 -1.77 -11.41 20.35
N ASN A 109 -3.00 -11.33 19.83
CA ASN A 109 -3.35 -11.91 18.53
C ASN A 109 -2.74 -11.13 17.34
N ARG A 110 -2.45 -9.84 17.50
CA ARG A 110 -1.83 -8.98 16.48
C ARG A 110 -0.30 -9.04 16.54
N GLU A 111 0.26 -9.14 17.74
CA GLU A 111 1.70 -9.40 17.93
C GLU A 111 2.15 -10.68 17.21
N GLY A 112 1.37 -11.77 17.33
CA GLY A 112 1.61 -13.01 16.59
C GLY A 112 1.64 -12.82 15.07
N ASN A 113 0.76 -11.98 14.50
CA ASN A 113 0.75 -11.70 13.06
C ASN A 113 2.06 -11.03 12.60
N PHE A 114 2.59 -10.07 13.37
CA PHE A 114 3.88 -9.44 13.05
C PHE A 114 5.06 -10.40 13.24
N ALA A 115 5.04 -11.19 14.32
CA ALA A 115 6.07 -12.17 14.61
C ALA A 115 6.19 -13.22 13.50
N GLU A 116 5.07 -13.71 12.99
CA GLU A 116 4.99 -14.76 11.96
C GLU A 116 5.06 -14.24 10.52
N ALA A 117 4.90 -12.93 10.31
CA ALA A 117 5.00 -12.33 8.98
C ALA A 117 6.39 -12.53 8.38
N HIS A 118 6.43 -13.06 7.15
CA HIS A 118 7.63 -13.12 6.33
C HIS A 118 7.92 -11.81 5.61
N SER A 119 6.88 -11.01 5.39
CA SER A 119 6.99 -9.74 4.69
C SER A 119 6.08 -8.70 5.31
N ILE A 120 6.53 -7.46 5.31
CA ILE A 120 5.74 -6.30 5.69
C ILE A 120 5.62 -5.41 4.45
N VAL A 121 4.41 -5.00 4.11
CA VAL A 121 4.16 -4.09 2.99
C VAL A 121 3.67 -2.77 3.56
N PHE A 122 4.41 -1.69 3.31
CA PHE A 122 3.97 -0.35 3.63
C PHE A 122 3.39 0.33 2.40
N ILE A 123 2.14 0.78 2.49
CA ILE A 123 1.50 1.60 1.45
C ILE A 123 1.79 3.06 1.78
N GLU A 124 2.71 3.66 1.02
CA GLU A 124 3.08 5.07 1.15
C GLU A 124 1.97 5.97 0.61
N GLU A 125 1.45 5.65 -0.57
CA GLU A 125 0.54 6.54 -1.28
C GLU A 125 -0.43 5.74 -2.15
N VAL A 126 -1.69 6.15 -2.15
CA VAL A 126 -2.69 5.76 -3.16
C VAL A 126 -3.39 7.02 -3.63
N CYS A 127 -3.16 7.41 -4.88
CA CYS A 127 -3.75 8.60 -5.46
C CYS A 127 -4.65 8.22 -6.63
N ILE A 128 -5.91 8.64 -6.59
CA ILE A 128 -6.89 8.47 -7.66
C ILE A 128 -7.34 9.85 -8.13
N ILE A 129 -7.40 10.05 -9.44
CA ILE A 129 -7.85 11.31 -10.02
C ILE A 129 -9.28 11.63 -9.55
N PRO A 130 -9.62 12.90 -9.26
CA PRO A 130 -10.90 13.28 -8.66
C PRO A 130 -12.12 12.70 -9.36
N GLU A 131 -12.10 12.67 -10.69
CA GLU A 131 -13.20 12.24 -11.57
C GLU A 131 -13.49 10.73 -11.49
N ARG A 132 -12.59 9.97 -10.87
CA ARG A 132 -12.64 8.51 -10.78
C ARG A 132 -12.70 7.98 -9.34
N ARG A 133 -12.80 8.87 -8.35
CA ARG A 133 -12.98 8.50 -6.94
C ARG A 133 -14.38 7.90 -6.71
N GLY A 134 -14.50 7.01 -5.74
CA GLY A 134 -15.77 6.35 -5.40
C GLY A 134 -16.12 5.11 -6.23
N HIS A 135 -15.18 4.65 -7.07
CA HIS A 135 -15.31 3.46 -7.92
C HIS A 135 -14.37 2.31 -7.50
N ASP A 136 -14.00 2.24 -6.21
CA ASP A 136 -13.10 1.23 -5.63
C ASP A 136 -11.73 1.07 -6.34
N LEU A 137 -11.30 2.07 -7.11
CA LEU A 137 -10.01 2.05 -7.82
C LEU A 137 -8.82 2.01 -6.87
N GLY A 138 -8.92 2.63 -5.69
CA GLY A 138 -7.87 2.58 -4.67
C GLY A 138 -7.66 1.16 -4.15
N LEU A 139 -8.74 0.45 -3.83
CA LEU A 139 -8.67 -0.97 -3.46
C LEU A 139 -8.11 -1.81 -4.62
N HIS A 140 -8.59 -1.58 -5.84
CA HIS A 140 -8.10 -2.30 -7.02
C HIS A 140 -6.58 -2.09 -7.20
N ALA A 141 -6.08 -0.87 -7.04
CA ALA A 141 -4.65 -0.54 -7.08
C ALA A 141 -3.85 -1.36 -6.06
N VAL A 142 -4.31 -1.37 -4.80
CA VAL A 142 -3.66 -2.12 -3.71
C VAL A 142 -3.63 -3.61 -4.02
N CYS A 143 -4.76 -4.20 -4.41
CA CYS A 143 -4.82 -5.63 -4.76
C CYS A 143 -3.86 -5.98 -5.91
N MET A 144 -3.86 -5.17 -6.98
CA MET A 144 -2.99 -5.41 -8.13
C MET A 144 -1.52 -5.25 -7.77
N ALA A 145 -1.17 -4.27 -6.94
CA ALA A 145 0.19 -4.08 -6.44
C ALA A 145 0.67 -5.28 -5.61
N LEU A 146 -0.12 -5.73 -4.63
CA LEU A 146 0.21 -6.89 -3.80
C LEU A 146 0.38 -8.18 -4.61
N ILE A 147 -0.51 -8.40 -5.60
CA ILE A 147 -0.43 -9.55 -6.52
C ILE A 147 0.86 -9.49 -7.35
N LYS A 148 1.18 -8.33 -7.93
CA LYS A 148 2.34 -8.17 -8.81
C LYS A 148 3.67 -8.21 -8.06
N VAL A 149 3.72 -7.69 -6.84
CA VAL A 149 4.88 -7.84 -5.95
C VAL A 149 5.07 -9.30 -5.53
N GLY A 150 4.01 -10.12 -5.61
CA GLY A 150 4.11 -11.55 -5.29
C GLY A 150 4.09 -11.82 -3.79
N VAL A 151 3.44 -10.96 -3.01
CA VAL A 151 3.34 -11.08 -1.55
C VAL A 151 2.63 -12.39 -1.19
N GLY A 152 3.20 -13.14 -0.24
CA GLY A 152 2.63 -14.38 0.27
C GLY A 152 1.50 -14.15 1.29
N GLN A 153 0.85 -15.23 1.74
CA GLN A 153 -0.19 -15.15 2.77
C GLN A 153 0.37 -14.69 4.13
N ASN A 154 1.63 -15.02 4.43
CA ASN A 154 2.29 -14.61 5.67
C ASN A 154 2.87 -13.20 5.55
N ALA A 155 2.00 -12.22 5.29
CA ALA A 155 2.40 -10.82 5.21
C ALA A 155 1.43 -9.91 5.95
N VAL A 156 1.98 -8.83 6.49
CA VAL A 156 1.21 -7.73 7.07
C VAL A 156 1.32 -6.52 6.14
N VAL A 157 0.17 -5.97 5.78
CA VAL A 157 0.08 -4.72 5.02
C VAL A 157 -0.27 -3.61 6.00
N LEU A 158 0.46 -2.50 5.92
CA LEU A 158 0.28 -1.36 6.79
C LEU A 158 0.25 -0.06 6.00
N LEU A 159 -0.55 0.87 6.48
CA LEU A 159 -0.69 2.20 5.90
C LEU A 159 -1.02 3.19 7.01
N GLN A 160 -0.62 4.44 6.80
CA GLN A 160 -1.08 5.55 7.62
C GLN A 160 -2.05 6.38 6.77
N ALA A 161 -3.28 6.59 7.27
CA ALA A 161 -4.23 7.41 6.53
C ALA A 161 -3.76 8.88 6.56
N GLY A 162 -3.18 9.34 5.45
CA GLY A 162 -2.69 10.71 5.32
C GLY A 162 -3.78 11.77 5.39
N SER A 163 -3.37 13.05 5.39
CA SER A 163 -4.27 14.16 5.14
C SER A 163 -4.72 14.15 3.66
N VAL A 164 -6.00 14.48 3.39
CA VAL A 164 -6.53 14.54 2.01
C VAL A 164 -6.06 15.83 1.33
N GLY A 165 -4.75 16.02 1.13
CA GLY A 165 -4.19 17.23 0.53
C GLY A 165 -4.82 18.55 1.02
N GLU A 166 -4.75 19.60 0.20
CA GLU A 166 -5.50 20.84 0.44
C GLU A 166 -6.99 20.65 0.07
N CYS A 167 -7.70 19.80 0.81
CA CYS A 167 -9.15 19.76 0.70
C CYS A 167 -9.73 20.96 1.48
N PRO A 168 -10.46 21.88 0.83
CA PRO A 168 -10.98 23.12 1.47
C PRO A 168 -12.02 22.85 2.57
N THR A 169 -12.48 21.61 2.71
CA THR A 169 -13.29 21.14 3.83
C THR A 169 -12.39 20.57 4.93
N SER A 170 -12.41 21.20 6.12
CA SER A 170 -11.70 20.83 7.36
C SER A 170 -10.94 19.50 7.31
N ILE A 171 -9.61 19.58 7.27
CA ILE A 171 -8.65 18.48 7.14
C ILE A 171 -8.99 17.26 8.03
N SER A 172 -9.56 17.45 9.24
CA SER A 172 -9.95 16.34 10.13
C SER A 172 -11.03 15.44 9.52
N LYS A 173 -12.08 16.00 8.92
CA LYS A 173 -13.17 15.23 8.29
C LYS A 173 -12.69 14.42 7.09
N ALA A 174 -11.63 14.85 6.45
CA ALA A 174 -11.09 14.21 5.27
C ALA A 174 -10.24 12.98 5.66
N SER A 175 -9.40 13.13 6.69
CA SER A 175 -8.65 12.01 7.29
C SER A 175 -9.58 10.95 7.87
N GLU A 176 -10.59 11.34 8.67
CA GLU A 176 -11.59 10.41 9.22
C GLU A 176 -12.31 9.59 8.12
N ARG A 177 -12.61 10.23 6.98
CA ARG A 177 -13.23 9.55 5.83
C ARG A 177 -12.29 8.57 5.13
N LEU A 178 -11.00 8.88 5.04
CA LEU A 178 -10.00 7.96 4.51
C LEU A 178 -9.80 6.78 5.45
N THR A 179 -9.66 7.01 6.75
CA THR A 179 -9.57 5.97 7.77
C THR A 179 -10.79 5.04 7.69
N ALA A 180 -12.00 5.60 7.68
CA ALA A 180 -13.22 4.82 7.54
C ALA A 180 -13.31 4.05 6.21
N HIS A 181 -12.73 4.58 5.13
CA HIS A 181 -12.64 3.88 3.86
C HIS A 181 -11.74 2.65 3.96
N TRP A 182 -10.52 2.79 4.48
CA TRP A 182 -9.60 1.66 4.67
C TRP A 182 -10.13 0.62 5.65
N MET A 183 -10.82 1.04 6.70
CA MET A 183 -11.46 0.11 7.64
C MET A 183 -12.56 -0.74 7.00
N ARG A 184 -13.35 -0.16 6.08
CA ARG A 184 -14.35 -0.94 5.30
C ARG A 184 -13.69 -1.96 4.38
N LEU A 185 -12.44 -1.72 4.00
CA LEU A 185 -11.61 -2.63 3.23
C LEU A 185 -10.90 -3.67 4.10
N GLY A 186 -11.21 -3.75 5.40
CA GLY A 186 -10.67 -4.75 6.31
C GLY A 186 -9.36 -4.38 6.99
N PHE A 187 -8.85 -3.17 6.79
CA PHE A 187 -7.77 -2.67 7.64
C PHE A 187 -8.29 -2.34 9.04
N GLU A 188 -7.44 -2.50 10.05
CA GLU A 188 -7.79 -2.23 11.43
C GLU A 188 -6.66 -1.49 12.14
N ALA A 189 -7.03 -0.58 13.06
CA ALA A 189 -6.07 -0.05 14.00
C ALA A 189 -5.66 -1.17 14.97
N TRP A 190 -4.39 -1.57 14.95
CA TRP A 190 -3.88 -2.63 15.83
C TRP A 190 -3.24 -2.08 17.10
N SER A 191 -2.71 -0.86 17.06
CA SER A 191 -2.22 -0.17 18.26
C SER A 191 -3.36 0.61 18.93
N PRO A 192 -3.56 0.47 20.25
CA PRO A 192 -4.46 1.32 21.01
C PRO A 192 -3.88 2.72 21.29
N SER A 193 -2.55 2.90 21.18
CA SER A 193 -1.85 4.17 21.41
C SER A 193 -1.67 5.00 20.14
N ASP A 194 -1.68 4.36 18.96
CA ASP A 194 -1.60 5.03 17.65
C ASP A 194 -2.57 4.38 16.66
N ASP A 195 -3.80 4.91 16.62
CA ASP A 195 -4.88 4.43 15.76
C ASP A 195 -4.79 4.96 14.31
N ALA A 196 -3.81 5.82 14.02
CA ALA A 196 -3.58 6.33 12.67
C ALA A 196 -2.96 5.27 11.75
N TRP A 197 -2.26 4.29 12.33
CA TRP A 197 -1.72 3.14 11.60
C TRP A 197 -2.76 2.05 11.46
N LEU A 198 -3.10 1.78 10.20
CA LEU A 198 -4.05 0.77 9.82
C LEU A 198 -3.30 -0.44 9.28
N CYS A 199 -3.59 -1.60 9.84
CA CYS A 199 -2.91 -2.85 9.57
C CYS A 199 -3.88 -3.90 9.05
N LEU A 200 -3.36 -4.81 8.24
CA LEU A 200 -4.11 -5.88 7.61
C LEU A 200 -3.21 -7.12 7.53
N SER A 201 -3.69 -8.26 8.06
CA SER A 201 -3.02 -9.54 7.91
C SER A 201 -3.54 -10.25 6.65
N LEU A 202 -2.65 -10.66 5.74
CA LEU A 202 -3.03 -11.47 4.58
C LEU A 202 -3.28 -12.94 4.95
N GLN A 203 -3.02 -13.33 6.20
CA GLN A 203 -3.42 -14.63 6.75
C GLN A 203 -4.91 -14.66 7.10
N ASP A 204 -5.52 -13.49 7.35
CA ASP A 204 -6.95 -13.41 7.66
C ASP A 204 -7.78 -13.70 6.40
N GLU A 205 -8.58 -14.76 6.48
CA GLU A 205 -9.38 -15.28 5.38
C GLU A 205 -10.32 -14.22 4.78
N LYS A 206 -10.79 -13.24 5.55
CA LYS A 206 -11.78 -12.27 5.05
C LYS A 206 -11.28 -11.42 3.88
N PHE A 207 -10.02 -10.99 3.93
CA PHE A 207 -9.45 -10.13 2.89
C PHE A 207 -8.34 -10.85 2.11
N GLY A 208 -7.56 -11.70 2.78
CA GLY A 208 -6.54 -12.53 2.14
C GLY A 208 -7.14 -13.42 1.06
N LEU A 209 -8.32 -14.01 1.29
CA LEU A 209 -9.01 -14.78 0.25
C LEU A 209 -9.55 -13.88 -0.87
N GLU A 210 -10.06 -12.67 -0.61
CA GLU A 210 -10.60 -11.84 -1.69
C GLU A 210 -9.48 -11.36 -2.65
N VAL A 211 -8.34 -10.94 -2.11
CA VAL A 211 -7.15 -10.58 -2.90
C VAL A 211 -6.62 -11.80 -3.65
N MET A 212 -6.51 -12.96 -2.99
CA MET A 212 -5.95 -14.18 -3.59
C MET A 212 -6.95 -14.90 -4.53
N HIS A 213 -8.25 -14.72 -4.35
CA HIS A 213 -9.28 -15.27 -5.23
C HIS A 213 -9.37 -14.44 -6.52
N ARG A 214 -9.21 -13.12 -6.45
CA ARG A 214 -9.05 -12.26 -7.63
C ARG A 214 -7.78 -12.60 -8.43
N ARG A 215 -6.73 -13.12 -7.78
CA ARG A 215 -5.50 -13.63 -8.42
C ARG A 215 -5.75 -14.87 -9.29
N THR A 216 -6.75 -15.68 -8.95
CA THR A 216 -7.02 -16.98 -9.62
C THR A 216 -8.16 -16.94 -10.63
N THR A 217 -9.09 -16.00 -10.51
CA THR A 217 -10.30 -15.94 -11.37
C THR A 217 -10.27 -14.85 -12.44
N GLY A 218 -9.26 -13.96 -12.42
CA GLY A 218 -9.38 -12.70 -13.14
C GLY A 218 -10.53 -11.85 -12.58
N PRO A 219 -10.73 -10.61 -13.05
CA PRO A 219 -11.84 -9.78 -12.59
C PRO A 219 -13.18 -10.38 -13.07
N ASP A 220 -13.76 -11.29 -12.30
CA ASP A 220 -15.05 -11.88 -12.65
C ASP A 220 -16.20 -10.94 -12.24
N VAL A 221 -16.93 -10.51 -13.26
CA VAL A 221 -18.11 -9.66 -13.17
C VAL A 221 -19.24 -10.52 -12.63
N LYS A 222 -19.40 -10.59 -11.30
CA LYS A 222 -20.66 -10.92 -10.60
C LYS A 222 -20.43 -10.92 -9.08
N SER A 223 -20.84 -9.84 -8.41
CA SER A 223 -21.73 -9.94 -7.24
C SER A 223 -21.99 -8.54 -6.67
N SER A 224 -22.94 -7.81 -7.28
CA SER A 224 -23.81 -6.91 -6.51
C SER A 224 -25.15 -6.83 -7.21
N LYS A 225 -25.92 -7.91 -7.03
CA LYS A 225 -27.36 -7.92 -7.29
C LYS A 225 -28.01 -8.74 -6.19
N ALA A 226 -28.12 -8.16 -5.00
CA ALA A 226 -29.09 -8.55 -3.98
C ALA A 226 -29.11 -7.53 -2.83
N ALA A 227 -29.88 -6.45 -3.00
CA ALA A 227 -30.62 -5.76 -1.93
C ALA A 227 -31.37 -4.55 -2.51
N ALA A 228 -32.28 -4.81 -3.43
CA ALA A 228 -33.36 -3.88 -3.76
C ALA A 228 -34.56 -4.75 -4.10
N LEU A 229 -35.27 -5.17 -3.04
CA LEU A 229 -36.69 -5.57 -3.00
C LEU A 229 -36.94 -6.20 -1.62
N SER A 230 -37.35 -5.37 -0.67
CA SER A 230 -38.31 -5.63 0.41
C SER A 230 -38.64 -4.29 1.06
#